data_AF-A0A366GSM2-F1
#
_entry.id   AF-A0A366GSM2-F1
#
_cell.length_a   1.000
_cell.length_b   1.000
_cell.length_c   1.000
_cell.angle_alpha   90.00
_cell.angle_beta   90.00
_cell.angle_gamma   90.00
#
_symmetry.space_group_name_H-M   'P 1'
#
loop_
_entity.id
_entity.type
_entity.pdbx_description
1 polymer ?
#
loop_
_entity_poly.entity_id
_entity_poly.type
_entity_poly.pdbx_seq_one_letter_code
_entity_poly.pdbx_strand_id
1 'polypeptide(L)'
;MTVNQEAIEKHGVRPFDAAEYLDDDEVIGAYLSEILADGDMDELLEALGEVARARGMTRLAEDTGLGRESLYKALTPGAKPRFDTINRILKGLGINLRAEPVEPQVTRTAMATYTRDRRPGMKAGPHKGGAKNRLKRA
;
A
#
# COMPACT_ATOMS: atom_id res chain seq x y z
N MET A 1 -17.80 11.87 -8.93
CA MET A 1 -18.88 12.46 -8.10
C MET A 1 -19.02 13.94 -8.45
N THR A 2 -20.21 14.43 -8.80
CA THR A 2 -20.42 15.86 -9.09
C THR A 2 -20.63 16.61 -7.77
N VAL A 3 -19.76 17.57 -7.46
CA VAL A 3 -19.85 18.38 -6.24
C VAL A 3 -21.07 19.30 -6.34
N ASN A 4 -21.84 19.42 -5.26
CA ASN A 4 -23.04 20.27 -5.23
C ASN A 4 -22.63 21.77 -5.24
N GLN A 5 -22.82 22.42 -6.39
CA GLN A 5 -22.47 23.82 -6.66
C GLN A 5 -23.08 24.80 -5.62
N GLU A 6 -24.29 24.50 -5.14
CA GLU A 6 -25.03 25.33 -4.20
C GLU A 6 -24.37 25.37 -2.81
N ALA A 7 -23.70 24.30 -2.41
CA ALA A 7 -22.98 24.23 -1.14
C ALA A 7 -21.68 25.06 -1.17
N ILE A 8 -20.99 25.08 -2.32
CA ILE A 8 -19.74 25.83 -2.50
C ILE A 8 -19.99 27.34 -2.37
N GLU A 9 -21.03 27.86 -3.03
CA GLU A 9 -21.35 29.30 -3.01
C GLU A 9 -21.88 29.76 -1.64
N LYS A 10 -22.67 28.93 -0.96
CA LYS A 10 -23.31 29.30 0.31
C LYS A 10 -22.38 29.19 1.52
N HIS A 11 -21.44 28.25 1.49
CA HIS A 11 -20.58 27.94 2.64
C HIS A 11 -19.09 28.22 2.39
N GLY A 12 -18.70 28.68 1.19
CA GLY A 12 -17.31 28.95 0.85
C GLY A 12 -16.43 27.69 0.88
N VAL A 13 -17.04 26.51 0.76
CA VAL A 13 -16.33 25.22 0.79
C VAL A 13 -15.81 24.89 -0.59
N ARG A 14 -14.54 24.47 -0.67
CA ARG A 14 -13.93 24.01 -1.91
C ARG A 14 -13.96 22.48 -2.00
N PRO A 15 -14.03 21.89 -3.20
CA PRO A 15 -13.81 20.46 -3.39
C PRO A 15 -12.50 20.02 -2.76
N PHE A 16 -12.50 18.84 -2.15
CA PHE A 16 -11.27 18.22 -1.65
C PHE A 16 -10.41 17.76 -2.83
N ASP A 17 -9.13 18.14 -2.85
CA ASP A 17 -8.12 17.60 -3.77
C ASP A 17 -7.00 16.98 -2.92
N ALA A 18 -6.84 15.66 -3.02
CA ALA A 18 -5.85 14.94 -2.25
C ALA A 18 -4.42 15.36 -2.63
N ALA A 19 -4.19 15.76 -3.88
CA ALA A 19 -2.88 16.17 -4.37
C ALA A 19 -2.27 17.34 -3.60
N GLU A 20 -3.09 18.16 -2.94
CA GLU A 20 -2.63 19.28 -2.11
C GLU A 20 -2.01 18.84 -0.76
N TYR A 21 -2.20 17.59 -0.36
CA TYR A 21 -1.72 17.03 0.91
C TYR A 21 -0.70 15.88 0.72
N LEU A 22 -0.28 15.63 -0.52
CA LEU A 22 0.66 14.56 -0.89
C LEU A 22 2.08 15.14 -1.11
N ASP A 23 2.58 15.89 -0.12
CA ASP A 23 3.89 16.57 -0.16
C ASP A 23 5.01 15.82 0.59
N ASP A 24 4.66 14.75 1.32
CA ASP A 24 5.58 13.93 2.09
C ASP A 24 5.61 12.46 1.60
N ASP A 25 6.81 11.87 1.61
CA ASP A 25 7.05 10.51 1.13
C ASP A 25 6.35 9.44 1.99
N GLU A 26 6.26 9.65 3.32
CA GLU A 26 5.57 8.74 4.24
C GLU A 26 4.06 8.81 4.04
N VAL A 27 3.52 10.02 3.85
CA VAL A 27 2.09 10.24 3.56
C VAL A 27 1.70 9.58 2.24
N ILE A 28 2.49 9.75 1.18
CA ILE A 28 2.25 9.09 -0.11
C ILE A 28 2.30 7.56 0.04
N GLY A 29 3.27 7.04 0.79
CA GLY A 29 3.40 5.61 1.05
C GLY A 29 2.17 5.06 1.75
N ALA A 30 1.74 5.69 2.85
CA ALA A 30 0.55 5.30 3.60
C ALA A 30 -0.71 5.35 2.72
N TYR A 31 -0.90 6.44 1.97
CA TYR A 31 -2.04 6.61 1.07
C TYR A 31 -2.14 5.50 0.02
N LEU A 32 -1.04 5.20 -0.68
CA LEU A 32 -1.02 4.13 -1.69
C LEU A 32 -1.16 2.73 -1.06
N SER A 33 -0.63 2.51 0.15
CA SER A 33 -0.78 1.25 0.87
C SER A 33 -2.22 0.93 1.22
N GLU A 34 -3.01 1.92 1.69
CA GLU A 34 -4.43 1.72 2.00
C GLU A 34 -5.22 1.35 0.73
N ILE A 35 -4.95 2.02 -0.39
CA ILE A 35 -5.61 1.74 -1.66
C ILE A 35 -5.23 0.37 -2.21
N LEU A 36 -3.98 -0.06 -2.05
CA LEU A 36 -3.55 -1.40 -2.44
C LEU A 36 -4.15 -2.51 -1.57
N ALA A 37 -4.52 -2.19 -0.32
CA ALA A 37 -5.10 -3.15 0.60
C ALA A 37 -6.57 -3.44 0.30
N ASP A 38 -7.38 -2.38 0.12
CA ASP A 38 -8.84 -2.49 0.04
C ASP A 38 -9.45 -1.97 -1.27
N GLY A 39 -8.66 -1.25 -2.08
CA GLY A 39 -9.13 -0.58 -3.28
C GLY A 39 -9.09 -1.41 -4.56
N ASP A 40 -9.72 -0.88 -5.61
CA ASP A 40 -9.70 -1.47 -6.95
C ASP A 40 -8.64 -0.85 -7.89
N MET A 41 -8.60 -1.32 -9.13
CA MET A 41 -7.65 -0.83 -10.13
C MET A 41 -7.89 0.64 -10.47
N ASP A 42 -9.15 1.08 -10.58
CA ASP A 42 -9.46 2.45 -10.96
C ASP A 42 -9.07 3.42 -9.83
N GLU A 43 -9.32 3.03 -8.57
CA GLU A 43 -8.87 3.77 -7.38
C GLU A 43 -7.34 3.85 -7.31
N LEU A 44 -6.63 2.75 -7.62
CA LEU A 44 -5.16 2.77 -7.70
C LEU A 44 -4.66 3.74 -8.80
N LEU A 45 -5.29 3.74 -9.97
CA LEU A 45 -4.90 4.63 -11.07
C LEU A 45 -5.17 6.10 -10.75
N GLU A 46 -6.32 6.38 -10.13
CA GLU A 46 -6.67 7.72 -9.64
C GLU A 46 -5.62 8.20 -8.63
N ALA A 47 -5.33 7.40 -7.62
CA ALA A 47 -4.33 7.71 -6.59
C ALA A 47 -2.93 7.96 -7.15
N LEU A 48 -2.46 7.11 -8.08
CA LEU A 48 -1.20 7.32 -8.78
C LEU A 48 -1.22 8.62 -9.59
N GLY A 49 -2.37 8.97 -10.16
CA GLY A 49 -2.61 10.27 -10.80
C GLY A 49 -2.48 11.45 -9.85
N GLU A 50 -3.08 11.37 -8.66
CA GLU A 50 -3.01 12.41 -7.63
C GLU A 50 -1.58 12.62 -7.14
N VAL A 51 -0.87 11.52 -6.82
CA VAL A 51 0.54 11.57 -6.41
C VAL A 51 1.42 12.13 -7.54
N ALA A 52 1.18 11.70 -8.79
CA ALA A 52 1.91 12.22 -9.96
C ALA A 52 1.66 13.72 -10.18
N ARG A 53 0.44 14.22 -9.93
CA ARG A 53 0.14 15.65 -9.96
C ARG A 53 0.88 16.40 -8.85
N ALA A 54 0.87 15.87 -7.63
CA ALA A 54 1.55 16.47 -6.48
C ALA A 54 3.07 16.59 -6.69
N ARG A 55 3.73 15.55 -7.22
CA ARG A 55 5.18 15.57 -7.51
C ARG A 55 5.58 16.30 -8.79
N GLY A 56 4.63 16.47 -9.71
CA GLY A 56 4.83 17.09 -11.01
C GLY A 56 5.02 16.07 -12.14
N MET A 57 4.11 16.11 -13.11
CA MET A 57 4.04 15.17 -14.23
C MET A 57 5.26 15.20 -15.16
N THR A 58 5.88 16.37 -15.34
CA THR A 58 7.08 16.50 -16.20
C THR A 58 8.25 15.72 -15.62
N ARG A 59 8.49 15.87 -14.31
CA ARG A 59 9.56 15.15 -13.61
C ARG A 59 9.32 13.65 -13.65
N LEU A 60 8.07 13.22 -13.39
CA LEU A 60 7.72 11.81 -13.47
C LEU A 60 7.94 11.21 -14.87
N ALA A 61 7.62 11.95 -15.93
CA ALA A 61 7.87 11.50 -17.30
C ALA A 61 9.37 11.23 -17.55
N GLU A 62 10.24 12.11 -17.05
CA GLU A 62 11.70 11.96 -17.14
C GLU A 62 12.17 10.75 -16.32
N ASP A 63 11.74 10.65 -15.06
CA ASP A 63 12.16 9.58 -14.13
C ASP A 63 11.69 8.18 -14.56
N THR A 64 10.53 8.09 -15.22
CA THR A 64 9.94 6.81 -15.68
C THR A 64 10.36 6.44 -17.11
N GLY A 65 10.88 7.39 -17.88
CA GLY A 65 11.09 7.26 -19.32
C GLY A 65 9.79 7.13 -20.12
N LEU A 66 8.65 7.50 -19.54
CA LEU A 66 7.34 7.50 -20.21
C LEU A 66 7.00 8.91 -20.69
N GLY A 67 6.39 9.04 -21.87
CA GLY A 67 5.90 10.33 -22.33
C GLY A 67 4.73 10.83 -21.45
N ARG A 68 4.60 12.15 -21.29
CA ARG A 68 3.48 12.77 -20.53
C ARG A 68 2.11 12.31 -21.03
N GLU A 69 1.92 12.21 -22.34
CA GLU A 69 0.67 11.70 -22.93
C GLU A 69 0.40 10.24 -22.55
N SER A 70 1.44 9.41 -22.50
CA SER A 70 1.33 8.01 -22.07
C SER A 70 0.96 7.91 -20.59
N LEU A 71 1.53 8.77 -19.74
CA LEU A 71 1.18 8.84 -18.32
C LEU A 71 -0.28 9.24 -18.12
N TYR A 72 -0.76 10.30 -18.80
CA TYR A 72 -2.15 10.71 -18.70
C TYR A 72 -3.12 9.58 -19.11
N LYS A 73 -2.84 8.89 -20.22
CA LYS A 73 -3.66 7.76 -20.68
C LYS A 73 -3.59 6.56 -19.74
N ALA A 74 -2.43 6.29 -19.15
CA ALA A 74 -2.24 5.16 -18.25
C ALA A 74 -2.93 5.36 -16.90
N LEU A 75 -3.10 6.60 -16.45
CA LEU A 75 -3.68 6.99 -15.14
C LEU A 75 -5.15 7.44 -15.24
N THR A 76 -5.78 7.27 -16.40
CA THR A 76 -7.22 7.56 -16.54
C THR A 76 -8.05 6.39 -15.97
N PRO A 77 -9.18 6.65 -15.28
CA PRO A 77 -10.11 5.60 -14.87
C PRO A 77 -10.53 4.70 -16.05
N GLY A 78 -10.59 3.39 -15.82
CA GLY A 78 -10.89 2.38 -16.83
C GLY A 78 -9.71 2.01 -17.74
N ALA A 79 -8.54 2.64 -17.59
CA ALA A 79 -7.35 2.23 -18.30
C ALA A 79 -6.86 0.85 -17.83
N LYS A 80 -6.19 0.14 -18.73
CA LYS A 80 -5.61 -1.19 -18.44
C LYS A 80 -4.11 -1.19 -18.69
N PRO A 81 -3.33 -0.39 -17.95
CA PRO A 81 -1.88 -0.40 -18.09
C PRO A 81 -1.32 -1.77 -17.70
N ARG A 82 -0.26 -2.19 -18.39
CA ARG A 82 0.47 -3.39 -17.99
C ARG A 82 1.16 -3.15 -16.65
N PHE A 83 1.37 -4.21 -15.88
CA PHE A 83 2.10 -4.12 -14.61
C PHE A 83 3.49 -3.48 -14.75
N ASP A 84 4.22 -3.72 -15.85
CA ASP A 84 5.51 -3.04 -16.10
C ASP A 84 5.37 -1.52 -16.12
N THR A 85 4.29 -0.98 -16.69
CA THR A 85 4.00 0.46 -16.68
C THR A 85 3.75 0.95 -15.26
N ILE A 86 2.90 0.25 -14.49
CA ILE A 86 2.60 0.59 -13.09
C ILE A 86 3.87 0.58 -12.24
N ASN A 87 4.69 -0.47 -12.37
CA ASN A 87 5.94 -0.61 -11.63
C ASN A 87 6.95 0.50 -11.98
N ARG A 88 7.04 0.93 -13.24
CA ARG A 88 7.86 2.09 -13.62
C ARG A 88 7.36 3.37 -12.97
N ILE A 89 6.05 3.62 -13.01
CA ILE A 89 5.43 4.79 -12.38
C ILE A 89 5.74 4.82 -10.88
N LEU A 90 5.51 3.70 -10.18
CA LEU A 90 5.80 3.57 -8.75
C LEU A 90 7.28 3.85 -8.44
N LYS A 91 8.21 3.30 -9.21
CA LYS A 91 9.64 3.59 -9.07
C LYS A 91 9.98 5.05 -9.32
N GLY A 92 9.38 5.68 -10.34
CA GLY A 92 9.54 7.10 -10.62
C GLY A 92 8.98 7.99 -9.50
N LEU A 93 7.99 7.51 -8.77
CA LEU A 93 7.46 8.13 -7.56
C LEU A 93 8.27 7.82 -6.29
N GLY A 94 9.32 7.00 -6.38
CA GLY A 94 10.11 6.59 -5.22
C GLY A 94 9.46 5.51 -4.35
N ILE A 95 8.41 4.85 -4.84
CA ILE A 95 7.62 3.86 -4.11
C ILE A 95 8.10 2.43 -4.43
N ASN A 96 8.28 1.63 -3.38
CA ASN A 96 8.64 0.23 -3.50
C ASN A 96 7.45 -0.67 -3.15
N LEU A 97 7.01 -1.49 -4.10
CA LEU A 97 6.06 -2.57 -3.81
C LEU A 97 6.74 -3.71 -3.07
N ARG A 98 6.08 -4.19 -2.02
CA ARG A 98 6.51 -5.35 -1.23
C ARG A 98 5.38 -6.36 -1.15
N ALA A 99 5.74 -7.63 -1.23
CA ALA A 99 4.82 -8.71 -0.97
C ALA A 99 4.87 -9.04 0.52
N GLU A 100 3.70 -9.04 1.16
CA GLU A 100 3.54 -9.41 2.56
C GLU A 100 2.60 -10.61 2.66
N PRO A 101 2.83 -11.54 3.59
CA PRO A 101 1.90 -12.63 3.82
C PRO A 101 0.57 -12.05 4.30
N VAL A 102 -0.55 -12.49 3.71
CA VAL A 102 -1.87 -12.18 4.26
C VAL A 102 -1.95 -12.84 5.63
N GLU A 103 -2.09 -12.04 6.69
CA GLU A 103 -2.30 -12.58 8.03
C GLU A 103 -3.54 -13.48 7.99
N PRO A 104 -3.45 -14.74 8.45
CA PRO A 104 -4.60 -15.61 8.48
C PRO A 104 -5.61 -14.99 9.45
N GLN A 105 -6.68 -14.43 8.88
CA GLN A 105 -7.84 -13.95 9.62
C GLN A 105 -8.36 -15.13 10.44
N VAL A 106 -8.05 -15.16 11.75
CA VAL A 106 -8.47 -16.24 12.63
C VAL A 106 -10.00 -16.22 12.67
N THR A 107 -10.61 -17.05 11.84
CA THR A 107 -12.06 -17.16 11.75
C THR A 107 -12.54 -17.61 13.13
N ARG A 108 -13.59 -16.97 13.68
CA ARG A 108 -14.14 -17.25 15.02
C ARG A 108 -14.34 -18.76 15.30
N THR A 109 -14.58 -19.56 14.27
CA THR A 109 -14.67 -21.03 14.34
C THR A 109 -13.39 -21.71 14.85
N ALA A 110 -12.20 -21.18 14.53
CA ALA A 110 -10.91 -21.71 14.98
C ALA A 110 -10.56 -21.30 16.42
N MET A 111 -11.10 -20.20 16.94
CA MET A 111 -10.86 -19.81 18.34
C MET A 111 -11.55 -20.71 19.36
N ALA A 112 -12.71 -21.29 19.00
CA ALA A 112 -13.46 -22.20 19.88
C ALA A 112 -12.71 -23.53 20.15
N THR A 113 -11.82 -23.95 19.25
CA THR A 113 -10.99 -25.15 19.42
C THR A 113 -9.63 -24.84 20.05
N TYR A 114 -9.05 -23.66 19.79
CA TYR A 114 -7.75 -23.26 20.35
C TYR A 114 -7.76 -23.04 21.87
N THR A 115 -8.90 -22.62 22.44
CA THR A 115 -9.02 -22.36 23.88
C THR A 115 -9.33 -23.59 24.73
N ARG A 116 -9.61 -24.76 24.15
CA ARG A 116 -9.93 -25.97 24.92
C ARG A 116 -8.71 -26.77 25.40
N ASP A 117 -7.54 -26.57 24.82
CA ASP A 117 -6.35 -27.41 25.09
C ASP A 117 -5.24 -26.72 25.91
N ARG A 118 -5.48 -25.53 26.47
CA ARG A 118 -4.61 -24.98 27.52
C ARG A 118 -5.16 -25.31 28.91
N ARG A 119 -4.76 -26.47 29.44
CA ARG A 119 -4.83 -26.72 30.90
C ARG A 119 -3.88 -25.71 31.60
N PRO A 120 -4.33 -24.94 32.60
CA PRO A 120 -3.47 -24.02 33.33
C PRO A 120 -2.53 -24.82 34.24
N GLY A 121 -1.23 -24.85 33.93
CA GLY A 121 -0.25 -25.52 34.82
C GLY A 121 1.17 -25.74 34.31
N MET A 122 1.50 -25.62 33.02
CA MET A 122 2.87 -25.87 32.55
C MET A 122 3.68 -24.58 32.40
N LYS A 123 4.60 -24.34 33.34
CA LYS A 123 5.68 -23.36 33.21
C LYS A 123 6.71 -23.88 32.22
N ALA A 124 7.01 -23.13 31.16
CA ALA A 124 8.26 -23.29 30.43
C ALA A 124 9.32 -22.38 31.08
N GLY A 125 10.16 -22.98 31.93
CA GLY A 125 11.42 -22.41 32.42
C GLY A 125 12.54 -22.45 31.36
N PRO A 126 13.76 -21.98 31.68
CA PRO A 126 14.56 -21.14 30.80
C PRO A 126 15.39 -21.91 29.75
N HIS A 127 15.51 -21.34 28.55
CA HIS A 127 16.56 -21.70 27.60
C HIS A 127 17.92 -21.18 28.13
N LYS A 128 18.81 -22.09 28.57
CA LYS A 128 20.24 -21.82 28.77
C LYS A 128 21.13 -22.88 28.12
N GLY A 129 22.21 -22.41 27.48
CA GLY A 129 23.41 -23.16 27.09
C GLY A 129 23.31 -23.77 25.69
N GLY A 130 24.24 -23.57 24.75
CA GLY A 130 25.66 -23.27 24.88
C GLY A 130 26.42 -24.31 24.05
N ALA A 131 27.16 -23.86 23.04
CA ALA A 131 27.94 -24.69 22.13
C ALA A 131 28.99 -25.58 22.83
N LYS A 132 29.34 -26.71 22.17
CA LYS A 132 30.66 -27.40 22.05
C LYS A 132 30.43 -28.91 21.92
N ASN A 133 30.63 -29.52 20.75
CA ASN A 133 31.89 -30.03 20.19
C ASN A 133 32.33 -31.39 20.75
N ARG A 134 32.70 -32.31 19.82
CA ARG A 134 33.55 -33.51 19.97
C ARG A 134 33.10 -34.60 20.98
N LEU A 135 32.98 -35.85 20.54
CA LEU A 135 34.08 -36.83 20.45
C LEU A 135 33.52 -38.28 20.35
N LYS A 136 33.92 -38.98 19.27
CA LYS A 136 34.36 -40.39 19.17
C LYS A 136 33.51 -41.59 19.68
N ARG A 137 33.59 -42.62 18.82
CA ARG A 137 33.66 -44.09 19.06
C ARG A 137 32.35 -44.81 19.37
N ALA A 138 31.94 -45.67 18.44
CA ALA A 138 32.09 -47.12 18.58
C ALA A 138 32.39 -47.71 17.19
#